data_AF-A0A1R1YZA0-F1
#
_entry.id   AF-A0A1R1YZA0-F1
#
_cell.length_a   1.000
_cell.length_b   1.000
_cell.length_c   1.000
_cell.angle_alpha   90.00
_cell.angle_beta   90.00
_cell.angle_gamma   90.00
#
_symmetry.space_group_name_H-M   'P 1'
#
loop_
_entity.id
_entity.type
_entity.pdbx_description
1 polymer ?
#
loop_
_entity_poly.entity_id
_entity_poly.type
_entity_poly.pdbx_seq_one_letter_code
_entity_poly.pdbx_strand_id
1 'polypeptide(L)'
;MKTFPITAAIIAATLPAVAPAQNGLLGRVLKAITVPAAQGAPSPTPVRPIAVVEPSAEQARAIHDAVAARQTNPDIAKDMAAAAPLIERLIRTSACGVNDTAWRALNRDAVTPSSYGPSQGYVARGEDQYHDPRYCQDVLRLSDVRKPAANALAFTVYYISPQSQAAHHQTFELLRTPEGLWMVKTIGMVWG
;
A
#
# COMPACT_ATOMS: atom_id res chain seq x y z
N MET A 1 49.69 35.74 -31.43
CA MET A 1 49.42 35.82 -32.89
C MET A 1 49.44 34.43 -33.49
N LYS A 2 48.28 33.91 -33.92
CA LYS A 2 48.04 33.21 -35.19
C LYS A 2 46.67 32.54 -35.14
N THR A 3 45.84 32.90 -36.11
CA THR A 3 44.46 32.48 -36.33
C THR A 3 44.37 31.58 -37.57
N PHE A 4 43.26 30.81 -37.62
CA PHE A 4 42.56 30.20 -38.78
C PHE A 4 43.03 28.83 -39.32
N PRO A 5 42.19 28.06 -40.06
CA PRO A 5 40.72 27.87 -39.97
C PRO A 5 40.19 26.41 -40.22
N ILE A 6 38.91 26.20 -39.84
CA ILE A 6 37.78 25.48 -40.49
C ILE A 6 38.05 24.31 -41.47
N THR A 7 37.49 23.12 -41.17
CA THR A 7 36.74 22.30 -42.14
C THR A 7 35.72 21.37 -41.48
N ALA A 8 34.48 21.39 -41.98
CA ALA A 8 33.40 20.47 -41.64
C ALA A 8 33.44 19.20 -42.52
N ALA A 9 33.01 18.06 -41.97
CA ALA A 9 32.69 16.87 -42.75
C ALA A 9 31.44 16.18 -42.19
N ILE A 10 30.42 16.08 -43.04
CA ILE A 10 29.16 15.37 -42.83
C ILE A 10 29.39 13.91 -43.25
N ILE A 11 29.01 12.95 -42.40
CA ILE A 11 28.92 11.54 -42.79
C ILE A 11 27.48 11.08 -42.55
N ALA A 12 26.78 10.82 -43.66
CA ALA A 12 25.46 10.23 -43.71
C ALA A 12 25.53 8.75 -43.28
N ALA A 13 24.72 8.38 -42.28
CA ALA A 13 24.55 6.99 -41.86
C ALA A 13 23.46 6.30 -42.69
N THR A 14 23.79 5.07 -43.07
CA THR A 14 23.15 4.12 -43.97
C THR A 14 21.80 3.58 -43.48
N LEU A 15 20.83 3.43 -44.38
CA LEU A 15 19.61 2.62 -44.18
C LEU A 15 19.93 1.11 -44.30
N PRO A 16 19.37 0.22 -43.48
CA PRO A 16 19.44 -1.21 -43.71
C PRO A 16 18.35 -1.69 -44.69
N ALA A 17 18.79 -2.56 -45.61
CA ALA A 17 17.97 -3.26 -46.59
C ALA A 17 17.01 -4.26 -45.92
N VAL A 18 15.77 -4.32 -46.41
CA VAL A 18 14.75 -5.29 -45.99
C VAL A 18 14.85 -6.51 -46.92
N ALA A 19 15.14 -7.68 -46.35
CA ALA A 19 15.11 -8.96 -47.06
C ALA A 19 13.65 -9.45 -47.25
N PRO A 20 13.30 -10.13 -48.37
CA PRO A 20 11.97 -10.68 -48.55
C PRO A 20 11.81 -12.01 -47.81
N ALA A 21 10.85 -12.10 -46.90
CA ALA A 21 10.53 -13.32 -46.17
C ALA A 21 9.76 -14.32 -47.04
N GLN A 22 10.14 -15.59 -46.86
CA GLN A 22 9.83 -16.75 -47.67
C GLN A 22 8.35 -17.20 -47.54
N ASN A 23 7.76 -17.61 -48.67
CA ASN A 23 6.44 -18.23 -48.77
C ASN A 23 6.43 -19.67 -48.21
N GLY A 24 6.60 -19.81 -46.90
CA GLY A 24 6.47 -21.08 -46.17
C GLY A 24 5.11 -21.22 -45.48
N LEU A 25 4.76 -22.45 -45.08
CA LEU A 25 3.55 -22.78 -44.31
C LEU A 25 3.41 -21.92 -43.02
N LEU A 26 4.55 -21.55 -42.41
CA LEU A 26 4.63 -20.59 -41.30
C LEU A 26 4.14 -19.18 -41.66
N GLY A 27 4.39 -18.73 -42.90
CA GLY A 27 3.88 -17.45 -43.41
C GLY A 27 2.36 -17.44 -43.58
N ARG A 28 1.74 -18.60 -43.83
CA ARG A 28 0.26 -18.75 -43.88
C ARG A 28 -0.36 -18.77 -42.48
N VAL A 29 0.31 -19.37 -41.50
CA VAL A 29 -0.16 -19.36 -40.10
C VAL A 29 -0.08 -17.95 -39.51
N LEU A 30 0.99 -17.19 -39.79
CA LEU A 30 1.07 -15.78 -39.35
C LEU A 30 0.02 -14.88 -40.03
N LYS A 31 -0.37 -15.15 -41.27
CA LYS A 31 -1.42 -14.39 -41.98
C LYS A 31 -2.84 -14.68 -41.46
N ALA A 32 -3.03 -15.78 -40.74
CA ALA A 32 -4.30 -16.11 -40.08
C ALA A 32 -4.44 -15.46 -38.68
N ILE A 33 -3.37 -14.84 -38.15
CA ILE A 33 -3.35 -14.16 -36.84
C ILE A 33 -3.44 -12.63 -36.98
N THR A 34 -3.40 -12.10 -38.21
CA THR A 34 -3.69 -10.69 -38.48
C THR A 34 -5.18 -10.40 -38.34
N VAL A 35 -5.61 -10.18 -37.09
CA VAL A 35 -6.83 -9.47 -36.74
C VAL A 35 -6.78 -8.09 -37.43
N PRO A 36 -7.84 -7.65 -38.12
CA PRO A 36 -7.88 -6.27 -38.61
C PRO A 36 -7.76 -5.35 -37.40
N ALA A 37 -6.85 -4.39 -37.46
CA ALA A 37 -6.77 -3.31 -36.48
C ALA A 37 -8.05 -2.48 -36.55
N ALA A 38 -9.11 -2.94 -35.88
CA ALA A 38 -10.21 -2.09 -35.49
C ALA A 38 -9.61 -1.09 -34.50
N GLN A 39 -9.65 0.19 -34.87
CA GLN A 39 -9.38 1.31 -33.98
C GLN A 39 -10.47 1.32 -32.90
N GLY A 40 -10.36 0.41 -31.93
CA GLY A 40 -11.06 0.51 -30.66
C GLY A 40 -10.37 1.59 -29.86
N ALA A 41 -11.10 2.65 -29.53
CA ALA A 41 -10.70 3.54 -28.44
C ALA A 41 -10.26 2.68 -27.24
N PRO A 42 -9.21 3.07 -26.49
CA PRO A 42 -8.79 2.31 -25.32
C PRO A 42 -10.00 2.14 -24.41
N SER A 43 -10.47 0.90 -24.25
CA SER A 43 -11.44 0.57 -23.23
C SER A 43 -10.93 1.17 -21.92
N PRO A 44 -11.74 1.96 -21.19
CA PRO A 44 -11.31 2.45 -19.88
C PRO A 44 -10.87 1.22 -19.09
N THR A 45 -9.60 1.20 -18.69
CA THR A 45 -9.12 0.22 -17.72
C THR A 45 -10.12 0.26 -16.58
N PRO A 46 -10.66 -0.89 -16.11
CA PRO A 46 -11.58 -0.87 -14.98
C PRO A 46 -10.92 -0.04 -13.90
N VAL A 47 -11.51 1.12 -13.58
CA VAL A 47 -11.04 1.97 -12.49
C VAL A 47 -11.25 1.11 -11.26
N ARG A 48 -10.19 0.43 -10.83
CA ARG A 48 -10.24 -0.30 -9.56
C ARG A 48 -10.62 0.75 -8.52
N PRO A 49 -11.67 0.53 -7.73
CA PRO A 49 -11.95 1.42 -6.62
C PRO A 49 -10.66 1.56 -5.81
N ILE A 50 -10.17 2.78 -5.66
CA ILE A 50 -8.99 3.05 -4.84
C ILE A 50 -9.37 2.58 -3.44
N ALA A 51 -8.76 1.50 -2.95
CA ALA A 51 -9.10 0.95 -1.64
C ALA A 51 -8.47 1.75 -0.50
N VAL A 52 -7.33 2.41 -0.79
CA VAL A 52 -6.55 3.20 0.17
C VAL A 52 -6.15 4.50 -0.51
N VAL A 53 -6.46 5.63 0.12
CA VAL A 53 -5.94 6.95 -0.28
C VAL A 53 -4.45 7.03 0.09
N GLU A 54 -3.65 7.68 -0.76
CA GLU A 54 -2.23 7.86 -0.41
C GLU A 54 -2.09 9.00 0.62
N PRO A 55 -1.43 8.77 1.77
CA PRO A 55 -1.23 9.81 2.77
C PRO A 55 -0.31 10.93 2.26
N SER A 56 -0.44 12.13 2.83
CA SER A 56 0.54 13.19 2.61
C SER A 56 1.90 12.83 3.22
N ALA A 57 2.95 13.57 2.84
CA ALA A 57 4.28 13.36 3.42
C ALA A 57 4.31 13.61 4.93
N GLU A 58 3.55 14.60 5.40
CA GLU A 58 3.38 14.92 6.82
C GLU A 58 2.66 13.79 7.55
N GLN A 59 1.60 13.23 6.96
CA GLN A 59 0.86 12.11 7.53
C GLN A 59 1.72 10.84 7.60
N ALA A 60 2.47 10.54 6.54
CA ALA A 60 3.41 9.42 6.52
C ALA A 60 4.49 9.56 7.60
N ARG A 61 5.02 10.78 7.80
CA ARG A 61 5.96 11.07 8.89
C ARG A 61 5.30 10.92 10.26
N ALA A 62 4.09 11.41 10.46
CA ALA A 62 3.37 11.29 11.73
C ALA A 62 3.11 9.81 12.09
N ILE A 63 2.79 8.97 11.11
CA ILE A 63 2.67 7.52 11.28
C ILE A 63 4.01 6.94 11.76
N HIS A 64 5.10 7.25 11.08
CA HIS A 64 6.43 6.76 11.45
C HIS A 64 6.83 7.20 12.86
N ASP A 65 6.66 8.48 13.19
CA ASP A 65 7.00 9.04 14.49
C ASP A 65 6.16 8.40 15.62
N ALA A 66 4.87 8.12 15.37
CA ALA A 66 4.00 7.43 16.33
C ALA A 66 4.47 5.99 16.61
N VAL A 67 4.97 5.28 15.60
CA VAL A 67 5.51 3.91 15.75
C VAL A 67 6.89 3.92 16.40
N ALA A 68 7.73 4.91 16.08
CA ALA A 68 9.06 5.08 16.66
C ALA A 68 9.05 5.64 18.09
N ALA A 69 7.88 6.05 18.60
CA ALA A 69 7.72 6.58 19.94
C ALA A 69 8.27 5.61 21.01
N ARG A 70 9.15 6.14 21.87
CA ARG A 70 9.90 5.35 22.85
C ARG A 70 8.96 4.69 23.85
N GLN A 71 9.03 3.37 23.94
CA GLN A 71 8.36 2.59 24.99
C GLN A 71 9.23 2.54 26.26
N THR A 72 8.58 2.61 27.42
CA THR A 72 9.27 2.56 28.72
C THR A 72 9.77 1.16 29.05
N ASN A 73 9.01 0.13 28.66
CA ASN A 73 9.39 -1.26 28.83
C ASN A 73 10.32 -1.71 27.67
N PRO A 74 11.53 -2.22 27.95
CA PRO A 74 12.50 -2.58 26.92
C PRO A 74 12.07 -3.76 26.04
N ASP A 75 11.33 -4.73 26.59
CA ASP A 75 10.82 -5.86 25.80
C ASP A 75 9.74 -5.40 24.83
N ILE A 76 8.86 -4.50 25.27
CA ILE A 76 7.86 -3.86 24.40
C ILE A 76 8.56 -3.02 23.33
N ALA A 77 9.58 -2.25 23.69
CA ALA A 77 10.34 -1.44 22.73
C ALA A 77 10.95 -2.30 21.62
N LYS A 78 11.56 -3.43 21.99
CA LYS A 78 12.14 -4.40 21.06
C LYS A 78 11.09 -4.99 20.12
N ASP A 79 9.94 -5.41 20.65
CA ASP A 79 8.89 -6.02 19.85
C ASP A 79 8.19 -5.00 18.94
N MET A 80 7.95 -3.76 19.42
CA MET A 80 7.46 -2.65 18.60
C MET A 80 8.41 -2.37 17.43
N ALA A 81 9.72 -2.28 17.69
CA ALA A 81 10.71 -2.05 16.64
C ALA A 81 10.76 -3.19 15.61
N ALA A 82 10.66 -4.45 16.07
CA ALA A 82 10.63 -5.62 15.19
C ALA A 82 9.34 -5.70 14.36
N ALA A 83 8.21 -5.24 14.90
CA ALA A 83 6.91 -5.23 14.23
C ALA A 83 6.64 -3.93 13.43
N ALA A 84 7.50 -2.92 13.52
CA ALA A 84 7.26 -1.57 13.00
C ALA A 84 6.78 -1.54 11.53
N PRO A 85 7.37 -2.28 10.58
CA PRO A 85 6.90 -2.27 9.20
C PRO A 85 5.46 -2.77 9.02
N LEU A 86 5.00 -3.73 9.86
CA LEU A 86 3.62 -4.20 9.84
C LEU A 86 2.69 -3.18 10.52
N ILE A 87 3.12 -2.62 11.66
CA ILE A 87 2.36 -1.61 12.39
C ILE A 87 2.11 -0.37 11.52
N GLU A 88 3.14 0.14 10.82
CA GLU A 88 2.99 1.28 9.92
C GLU A 88 1.98 0.99 8.78
N ARG A 89 2.02 -0.22 8.20
CA ARG A 89 1.03 -0.65 7.20
C ARG A 89 -0.38 -0.69 7.79
N LEU A 90 -0.55 -1.22 8.99
CA LEU A 90 -1.85 -1.27 9.68
C LEU A 90 -2.39 0.12 9.93
N ILE A 91 -1.56 1.04 10.44
CA ILE A 91 -1.95 2.42 10.72
C ILE A 91 -2.35 3.13 9.43
N ARG A 92 -1.55 3.00 8.37
CA ARG A 92 -1.87 3.57 7.05
C ARG A 92 -3.18 3.03 6.51
N THR A 93 -3.38 1.71 6.52
CA THR A 93 -4.64 1.09 6.07
C THR A 93 -5.82 1.59 6.91
N SER A 94 -5.64 1.70 8.23
CA SER A 94 -6.69 2.17 9.12
C SER A 94 -7.00 3.66 8.99
N ALA A 95 -6.03 4.49 8.62
CA ALA A 95 -6.21 5.94 8.49
C ALA A 95 -6.78 6.33 7.12
N CYS A 96 -6.42 5.58 6.07
CA CYS A 96 -6.65 5.94 4.68
C CYS A 96 -7.52 4.94 3.91
N GLY A 97 -7.94 3.84 4.54
CA GLY A 97 -8.76 2.80 3.92
C GLY A 97 -10.20 3.28 3.72
N VAL A 98 -10.67 3.24 2.47
CA VAL A 98 -12.00 3.75 2.11
C VAL A 98 -13.07 2.65 2.03
N ASN A 99 -12.66 1.38 2.00
CA ASN A 99 -13.55 0.22 1.97
C ASN A 99 -12.83 -1.06 2.44
N ASP A 100 -13.58 -2.15 2.61
CA ASP A 100 -13.08 -3.46 3.07
C ASP A 100 -11.93 -4.05 2.24
N THR A 101 -11.79 -3.66 0.97
CA THR A 101 -10.70 -4.15 0.12
C THR A 101 -9.33 -3.71 0.66
N ALA A 102 -9.28 -2.57 1.36
CA ALA A 102 -8.08 -2.09 2.03
C ALA A 102 -7.58 -3.11 3.07
N TRP A 103 -8.50 -3.64 3.86
CA TRP A 103 -8.22 -4.62 4.90
C TRP A 103 -7.89 -5.99 4.31
N ARG A 104 -8.58 -6.41 3.24
CA ARG A 104 -8.26 -7.66 2.51
C ARG A 104 -6.81 -7.71 2.00
N ALA A 105 -6.19 -6.57 1.71
CA ALA A 105 -4.78 -6.53 1.32
C ALA A 105 -3.83 -7.02 2.43
N LEU A 106 -4.26 -6.98 3.70
CA LEU A 106 -3.50 -7.45 4.86
C LEU A 106 -3.63 -8.95 5.12
N ASN A 107 -4.43 -9.69 4.33
CA ASN A 107 -4.61 -11.13 4.51
C ASN A 107 -3.33 -11.95 4.42
N ARG A 108 -2.31 -11.48 3.69
CA ARG A 108 -1.00 -12.16 3.63
C ARG A 108 -0.22 -12.06 4.94
N ASP A 109 -0.53 -11.06 5.74
CA ASP A 109 0.10 -10.79 7.03
C ASP A 109 -0.78 -11.27 8.20
N ALA A 110 -1.90 -11.95 7.95
CA ALA A 110 -2.87 -12.34 8.98
C ALA A 110 -2.71 -13.80 9.44
N VAL A 111 -2.82 -14.03 10.75
CA VAL A 111 -2.80 -15.39 11.34
C VAL A 111 -3.96 -16.23 10.81
N THR A 112 -5.13 -15.61 10.67
CA THR A 112 -6.32 -16.22 10.10
C THR A 112 -6.89 -15.27 9.05
N PRO A 113 -6.52 -15.45 7.77
CA PRO A 113 -7.03 -14.61 6.69
C PRO A 113 -8.56 -14.61 6.69
N SER A 114 -9.16 -13.44 6.45
CA SER A 114 -10.61 -13.28 6.47
C SER A 114 -11.05 -12.44 5.27
N SER A 115 -12.36 -12.44 5.00
CA SER A 115 -12.90 -11.51 4.01
C SER A 115 -12.89 -10.06 4.50
N TYR A 116 -12.61 -9.80 5.79
CA TYR A 116 -12.85 -8.56 6.52
C TYR A 116 -14.28 -8.04 6.26
N GLY A 117 -15.15 -8.16 7.27
CA GLY A 117 -16.49 -7.57 7.27
C GLY A 117 -16.79 -6.78 8.55
N PRO A 118 -17.87 -5.98 8.59
CA PRO A 118 -18.22 -5.09 9.71
C PRO A 118 -18.40 -5.80 11.06
N SER A 119 -18.62 -7.12 11.06
CA SER A 119 -18.68 -7.95 12.27
C SER A 119 -17.32 -8.21 12.93
N GLN A 120 -16.21 -7.82 12.31
CA GLN A 120 -14.86 -8.09 12.79
C GLN A 120 -14.25 -6.91 13.55
N GLY A 121 -14.99 -5.83 13.77
CA GLY A 121 -14.63 -4.74 14.67
C GLY A 121 -13.64 -3.71 14.13
N TYR A 122 -13.20 -3.83 12.87
CA TYR A 122 -12.44 -2.78 12.19
C TYR A 122 -13.39 -1.73 11.59
N VAL A 123 -12.91 -0.50 11.41
CA VAL A 123 -13.68 0.58 10.77
C VAL A 123 -13.01 0.98 9.47
N ALA A 124 -13.69 0.77 8.34
CA ALA A 124 -13.31 1.40 7.08
C ALA A 124 -13.68 2.89 7.17
N ARG A 125 -12.69 3.77 7.25
CA ARG A 125 -12.91 5.19 7.56
C ARG A 125 -13.66 5.94 6.47
N GLY A 126 -13.70 5.39 5.25
CA GLY A 126 -14.59 5.89 4.20
C GLY A 126 -16.09 5.85 4.55
N GLU A 127 -16.48 5.12 5.60
CA GLU A 127 -17.85 5.02 6.09
C GLU A 127 -18.12 5.92 7.33
N ASP A 128 -17.12 6.66 7.82
CA ASP A 128 -17.30 7.59 8.94
C ASP A 128 -18.16 8.79 8.49
N GLN A 129 -19.30 9.00 9.15
CA GLN A 129 -20.35 9.95 8.75
C GLN A 129 -19.88 11.40 8.53
N TYR A 130 -18.79 11.80 9.19
CA TYR A 130 -18.23 13.16 9.14
C TYR A 130 -16.83 13.20 8.52
N HIS A 131 -16.44 12.19 7.75
CA HIS A 131 -15.14 12.10 7.11
C HIS A 131 -15.30 12.10 5.58
N ASP A 132 -14.48 12.88 4.88
CA ASP A 132 -14.43 12.82 3.43
C ASP A 132 -13.51 11.66 3.01
N PRO A 133 -14.04 10.60 2.36
CA PRO A 133 -13.30 9.38 2.03
C PRO A 133 -12.14 9.61 1.05
N ARG A 134 -11.99 10.82 0.50
CA ARG A 134 -10.86 11.19 -0.37
C ARG A 134 -9.60 11.58 0.41
N TYR A 135 -9.68 11.70 1.72
CA TYR A 135 -8.56 12.08 2.58
C TYR A 135 -8.28 11.00 3.62
N CYS A 136 -7.07 10.97 4.16
CA CYS A 136 -6.76 10.17 5.34
C CYS A 136 -7.15 10.91 6.63
N GLN A 137 -7.40 10.15 7.69
CA GLN A 137 -7.39 10.68 9.05
C GLN A 137 -5.96 10.89 9.55
N ASP A 138 -5.76 11.85 10.44
CA ASP A 138 -4.47 12.08 11.07
C ASP A 138 -4.29 11.16 12.28
N VAL A 139 -3.07 10.67 12.50
CA VAL A 139 -2.71 9.89 13.69
C VAL A 139 -2.45 10.85 14.84
N LEU A 140 -3.24 10.74 15.91
CA LEU A 140 -3.00 11.49 17.15
C LEU A 140 -1.93 10.83 18.00
N ARG A 141 -2.05 9.52 18.23
CA ARG A 141 -1.11 8.73 19.04
C ARG A 141 -1.31 7.23 18.85
N LEU A 142 -0.23 6.50 19.09
CA LEU A 142 -0.23 5.07 19.39
C LEU A 142 -0.06 4.91 20.90
N SER A 143 -0.95 4.14 21.53
CA SER A 143 -0.99 3.99 22.98
C SER A 143 -1.38 2.58 23.39
N ASP A 144 -1.45 2.38 24.71
CA ASP A 144 -2.00 1.20 25.35
C ASP A 144 -1.25 -0.07 24.90
N VAL A 145 0.05 0.13 24.62
CA VAL A 145 0.96 -0.90 24.14
C VAL A 145 1.24 -1.86 25.28
N ARG A 146 0.90 -3.12 25.06
CA ARG A 146 1.06 -4.18 26.05
C ARG A 146 1.47 -5.48 25.38
N LYS A 147 2.01 -6.40 26.18
CA LYS A 147 2.29 -7.78 25.79
C LYS A 147 1.32 -8.73 26.48
N PRO A 148 0.21 -9.14 25.82
CA PRO A 148 -0.72 -10.12 26.38
C PRO A 148 -0.07 -11.49 26.60
N ALA A 149 0.97 -11.81 25.83
CA ALA A 149 1.78 -13.01 25.92
C ALA A 149 3.22 -12.69 25.48
N ALA A 150 4.16 -13.60 25.75
CA ALA A 150 5.56 -13.41 25.37
C ALA A 150 5.76 -13.15 23.87
N ASN A 151 4.90 -13.75 23.03
CA ASN A 151 4.90 -13.64 21.58
C ASN A 151 3.73 -12.80 21.03
N ALA A 152 3.06 -11.99 21.85
CA ALA A 152 1.94 -11.17 21.41
C ALA A 152 2.14 -9.71 21.78
N LEU A 153 1.64 -8.82 20.93
CA LEU A 153 1.72 -7.37 21.10
C LEU A 153 0.33 -6.79 20.81
N ALA A 154 -0.22 -6.01 21.73
CA ALA A 154 -1.49 -5.33 21.53
C ALA A 154 -1.31 -3.83 21.73
N PHE A 155 -2.02 -3.02 20.92
CA PHE A 155 -1.95 -1.56 20.98
C PHE A 155 -3.21 -0.93 20.40
N THR A 156 -3.43 0.34 20.72
CA THR A 156 -4.54 1.15 20.21
C THR A 156 -4.00 2.40 19.53
N VAL A 157 -4.56 2.71 18.37
CA VAL A 157 -4.21 3.89 17.59
C VAL A 157 -5.40 4.83 17.56
N TYR A 158 -5.15 6.09 17.87
CA TYR A 158 -6.16 7.15 17.91
C TYR A 158 -5.99 8.04 16.69
N TYR A 159 -7.10 8.37 16.05
CA TYR A 159 -7.18 9.14 14.82
C TYR A 159 -8.08 10.35 15.01
N ILE A 160 -7.85 11.38 14.20
CA ILE A 160 -8.73 12.54 14.10
C ILE A 160 -8.98 12.87 12.63
N SER A 161 -10.24 13.18 12.31
CA SER A 161 -10.57 13.74 11.00
C SER A 161 -10.10 15.20 10.94
N PRO A 162 -9.21 15.58 10.01
CA PRO A 162 -8.76 16.97 9.92
C PRO A 162 -9.91 17.93 9.58
N GLN A 163 -10.94 17.47 8.86
CA GLN A 163 -12.06 18.30 8.44
C GLN A 163 -13.11 18.51 9.55
N SER A 164 -13.48 17.44 10.26
CA SER A 164 -14.58 17.47 11.24
C SER A 164 -14.13 17.43 12.69
N GLN A 165 -12.83 17.20 12.94
CA GLN A 165 -12.26 17.01 14.28
C GLN A 165 -12.88 15.83 15.05
N ALA A 166 -13.65 14.96 14.38
CA ALA A 166 -14.17 13.73 14.96
C ALA A 166 -13.00 12.79 15.28
N ALA A 167 -12.97 12.29 16.51
CA ALA A 167 -11.92 11.40 16.99
C ALA A 167 -12.41 9.96 17.06
N HIS A 168 -11.55 9.04 16.63
CA HIS A 168 -11.82 7.62 16.62
C HIS A 168 -10.60 6.84 17.08
N HIS A 169 -10.77 5.56 17.37
CA HIS A 169 -9.64 4.68 17.64
C HIS A 169 -9.82 3.32 16.95
N GLN A 170 -8.71 2.60 16.85
CA GLN A 170 -8.65 1.23 16.36
C GLN A 170 -7.67 0.44 17.22
N THR A 171 -8.07 -0.73 17.69
CA THR A 171 -7.22 -1.63 18.46
C THR A 171 -6.72 -2.77 17.57
N PHE A 172 -5.49 -3.19 17.81
CA PHE A 172 -4.80 -4.24 17.08
C PHE A 172 -4.14 -5.22 18.04
N GLU A 173 -4.12 -6.49 17.66
CA GLU A 173 -3.28 -7.51 18.29
C GLU A 173 -2.46 -8.22 17.23
N LEU A 174 -1.16 -8.33 17.49
CA LEU A 174 -0.20 -9.05 16.67
C LEU A 174 0.26 -10.30 17.41
N LEU A 175 0.56 -11.34 16.63
CA LEU A 175 1.15 -12.57 17.09
C LEU A 175 2.45 -12.82 16.34
N ARG A 176 3.50 -13.18 17.07
CA ARG A 176 4.77 -13.59 16.51
C ARG A 176 4.78 -15.10 16.28
N THR A 177 5.08 -15.50 15.04
CA THR A 177 5.24 -16.91 14.68
C THR A 177 6.52 -17.50 15.29
N PRO A 178 6.65 -18.84 15.37
CA PRO A 178 7.89 -19.49 15.81
C PRO A 178 9.12 -19.09 14.97
N GLU A 179 8.93 -18.78 13.69
CA GLU A 179 9.97 -18.31 12.76
C GLU A 179 10.33 -16.83 12.97
N GLY A 180 9.64 -16.16 13.90
CA GLY A 180 9.92 -14.79 14.31
C GLY A 180 9.20 -13.72 13.51
N LEU A 181 8.30 -14.08 12.58
CA LEU A 181 7.50 -13.14 11.79
C LEU A 181 6.34 -12.59 12.62
N TRP A 182 6.06 -11.30 12.50
CA TRP A 182 4.87 -10.69 13.11
C TRP A 182 3.69 -10.77 12.16
N MET A 183 2.54 -11.18 12.69
CA MET A 183 1.30 -11.33 11.95
C MET A 183 0.14 -10.68 12.69
N VAL A 184 -0.86 -10.22 11.93
CA VAL A 184 -2.10 -9.67 12.46
C VAL A 184 -2.95 -10.80 13.02
N LYS A 185 -3.26 -10.75 14.32
CA LYS A 185 -4.16 -11.69 14.98
C LYS A 185 -5.58 -11.15 15.02
N THR A 186 -5.74 -9.91 15.47
CA THR A 186 -7.05 -9.24 15.51
C THR A 186 -6.91 -7.76 15.13
N ILE A 187 -7.96 -7.24 14.52
CA ILE A 187 -8.17 -5.81 14.26
C ILE A 187 -9.57 -5.52 14.78
N GLY A 188 -9.73 -4.68 15.79
CA GLY A 188 -11.06 -4.35 16.28
C GLY A 188 -11.19 -4.13 17.76
N MET A 189 -12.39 -3.73 18.20
CA MET A 189 -12.74 -3.70 19.62
C MET A 189 -12.56 -5.09 20.22
N VAL A 190 -11.44 -5.28 20.91
CA VAL A 190 -11.27 -6.39 21.84
C VAL A 190 -12.14 -6.04 23.05
N TRP A 191 -13.36 -6.59 23.12
CA TRP A 191 -14.12 -6.64 24.35
C TRP A 191 -13.34 -7.58 25.30
N GLY A 192 -12.53 -6.99 26.17
CA GLY A 192 -11.84 -7.67 27.26
C GLY A 192 -12.28 -7.08 28.58
#